data_AF-A0A6F9BEA5-F1
#
_entry.id   AF-A0A6F9BEA5-F1
#
_cell.length_a   1.000
_cell.length_b   1.000
_cell.length_c   1.000
_cell.angle_alpha   90.00
_cell.angle_beta   90.00
_cell.angle_gamma   90.00
#
_symmetry.space_group_name_H-M   'P 1'
#
loop_
_entity.id
_entity.type
_entity.pdbx_description
1 polymer ?
#
loop_
_entity_poly.entity_id
_entity_poly.type
_entity_poly.pdbx_seq_one_letter_code
_entity_poly.pdbx_strand_id
1 'polypeptide(L)'
;MAASEEELERLKQKRSAAQTAFTRRANYLAPRASALGESEMRSEWRNFKVDHSRVRDAGFEYATALREVDDDEVKKKAENVDGKTAECDFKFDETEQIILINFWTRFAEAEITTLTEEAGSAMDQAEATDHHHMTRRECELIHRNLEREVYNFERGLDEWKDLIPRSKATESKDQIRKLKKRRGSQSDDEEKLGRVKIVEQEEPVGAYNYRPQISLERARLPMFAGNMRDYYRWKAEWEDLQRLGNPHGLENVRKFHLLGSLDEKVKRDLVLSSCGSANDVFRLLDNKYGNKPKI
;
A
#
# COMPACT_ATOMS: atom_id res chain seq x y z
N MET A 1 36.08 -35.60 15.48
CA MET A 1 36.92 -35.54 16.70
C MET A 1 35.97 -35.24 17.83
N ALA A 2 35.90 -36.06 18.87
CA ALA A 2 35.00 -35.83 19.99
C ALA A 2 35.27 -34.44 20.62
N ALA A 3 34.21 -33.72 21.00
CA ALA A 3 34.33 -32.44 21.67
C ALA A 3 35.07 -32.59 23.01
N SER A 4 35.92 -31.62 23.36
CA SER A 4 36.57 -31.59 24.66
C SER A 4 35.53 -31.31 25.77
N GLU A 5 35.86 -31.69 27.01
CA GLU A 5 34.99 -31.41 28.16
C GLU A 5 34.74 -29.91 28.36
N GLU A 6 35.76 -29.08 28.11
CA GLU A 6 35.64 -27.62 28.15
C GLU A 6 34.67 -27.09 27.08
N GLU A 7 34.70 -27.66 25.86
CA GLU A 7 33.78 -27.28 24.79
C GLU A 7 32.35 -27.71 25.10
N LEU A 8 32.16 -28.89 25.69
CA LEU A 8 30.84 -29.36 26.12
C LEU A 8 30.24 -28.44 27.19
N GLU A 9 31.01 -28.01 28.19
CA GLU A 9 30.49 -27.05 29.18
C GLU A 9 30.22 -25.67 28.59
N ARG A 10 31.03 -25.21 27.63
CA ARG A 10 30.76 -23.96 26.91
C ARG A 10 29.43 -24.03 26.14
N LEU A 11 29.18 -25.12 25.42
CA LEU A 11 27.94 -25.34 24.66
C LEU A 11 26.72 -25.47 25.58
N LYS A 12 26.86 -26.17 26.71
CA LYS A 12 25.81 -26.26 27.73
C LYS A 12 25.46 -24.89 28.32
N GLN A 13 26.46 -24.07 28.66
CA GLN A 13 26.25 -22.71 29.15
C GLN A 13 25.56 -21.84 28.10
N LYS A 14 26.01 -21.89 26.84
CA LYS A 14 25.39 -21.19 25.70
C LYS A 14 23.91 -21.55 25.56
N ARG A 15 23.59 -22.85 25.57
CA ARG A 15 22.21 -23.34 25.53
C ARG A 15 21.40 -22.85 26.72
N SER A 16 21.92 -22.97 27.93
CA SER A 16 21.22 -22.54 29.14
C SER A 16 20.88 -21.05 29.09
N ALA A 17 21.82 -20.21 28.66
CA ALA A 17 21.61 -18.78 28.52
C ALA A 17 20.54 -18.45 27.47
N ALA A 18 20.58 -19.12 26.31
CA ALA A 18 19.57 -18.98 25.27
C ALA A 18 18.17 -19.37 25.79
N GLN A 19 18.07 -20.50 26.48
CA GLN A 19 16.80 -20.98 27.04
C GLN A 19 16.25 -20.01 28.10
N THR A 20 17.10 -19.48 28.97
CA THR A 20 16.68 -18.46 29.95
C THR A 20 16.17 -17.19 29.27
N ALA A 21 16.84 -16.70 28.22
CA ALA A 21 16.40 -15.52 27.48
C ALA A 21 15.04 -15.75 26.81
N PHE A 22 14.88 -16.87 26.11
CA PHE A 22 13.63 -17.27 25.47
C PHE A 22 12.49 -17.38 26.48
N THR A 23 12.66 -18.16 27.55
CA THR A 23 11.61 -18.37 28.56
C THR A 23 11.23 -17.07 29.27
N ARG A 24 12.22 -16.22 29.58
CA ARG A 24 11.96 -14.90 30.17
C ARG A 24 11.09 -14.04 29.25
N ARG A 25 11.38 -14.04 27.95
CA ARG A 25 10.61 -13.24 27.00
C ARG A 25 9.22 -13.84 26.73
N ALA A 26 9.09 -15.16 26.63
CA ALA A 26 7.80 -15.84 26.52
C ALA A 26 6.89 -15.45 27.69
N ASN A 27 7.42 -15.52 28.92
CA ASN A 27 6.68 -15.19 30.14
C ASN A 27 6.38 -13.69 30.29
N TYR A 28 7.15 -12.83 29.61
CA TYR A 28 6.85 -11.40 29.53
C TYR A 28 5.75 -11.11 28.50
N LEU A 29 5.85 -11.71 27.30
CA LEU A 29 4.99 -11.45 26.16
C LEU A 29 3.58 -12.03 26.35
N ALA A 30 3.46 -13.31 26.71
CA ALA A 30 2.18 -14.01 26.79
C ALA A 30 1.13 -13.26 27.65
N PRO A 31 1.43 -12.78 28.87
CA PRO A 31 0.45 -12.06 29.68
C PRO A 31 0.33 -10.57 29.34
N ARG A 32 1.32 -9.96 28.68
CA ARG A 32 1.35 -8.49 28.44
C ARG A 32 1.00 -8.08 27.02
N ALA A 33 0.87 -9.01 26.08
CA ALA A 33 0.62 -8.72 24.67
C ALA A 33 -0.56 -7.76 24.44
N SER A 34 -1.60 -7.82 25.28
CA SER A 34 -2.77 -6.93 25.20
C SER A 34 -2.52 -5.49 25.68
N ALA A 35 -1.46 -5.26 26.46
CA ALA A 35 -1.12 -3.95 27.02
C ALA A 35 -0.01 -3.23 26.23
N LEU A 36 0.75 -3.95 25.40
CA LEU A 36 1.84 -3.36 24.61
C LEU A 36 1.30 -2.47 23.49
N GLY A 37 2.01 -1.39 23.18
CA GLY A 37 1.77 -0.62 21.95
C GLY A 37 2.24 -1.38 20.71
N GLU A 38 1.76 -1.01 19.52
CA GLU A 38 2.08 -1.75 18.28
C GLU A 38 3.59 -1.83 18.00
N SER A 39 4.30 -0.71 18.08
CA SER A 39 5.76 -0.67 17.82
C SER A 39 6.54 -1.51 18.83
N GLU A 40 6.14 -1.49 20.10
CA GLU A 40 6.77 -2.29 21.15
C GLU A 40 6.51 -3.77 20.92
N MET A 41 5.26 -4.14 20.61
CA MET A 41 4.87 -5.51 20.31
C MET A 41 5.58 -6.06 19.07
N ARG A 42 5.77 -5.26 18.01
CA ARG A 42 6.56 -5.63 16.83
C ARG A 42 8.04 -5.87 17.17
N SER A 43 8.62 -5.00 18.00
CA SER A 43 10.01 -5.14 18.46
C SER A 43 10.19 -6.41 19.29
N GLU A 44 9.31 -6.63 20.27
CA GLU A 44 9.37 -7.80 21.15
C GLU A 44 9.08 -9.10 20.40
N TRP A 45 8.14 -9.11 19.46
CA TRP A 45 7.89 -10.24 18.58
C TRP A 45 9.12 -10.61 17.75
N ARG A 46 9.80 -9.61 17.17
CA ARG A 46 11.05 -9.84 16.43
C ARG A 46 12.12 -10.44 17.33
N ASN A 47 12.31 -9.89 18.52
CA ASN A 47 13.30 -10.39 19.45
C ASN A 47 12.96 -11.79 19.97
N PHE A 48 11.68 -12.12 20.14
CA PHE A 48 11.23 -13.44 20.54
C PHE A 48 11.55 -14.51 19.49
N LYS A 49 11.33 -14.21 18.21
CA LYS A 49 11.77 -15.09 17.11
C LYS A 49 13.28 -15.30 17.10
N VAL A 50 14.06 -14.26 17.38
CA VAL A 50 15.53 -14.38 17.48
C VAL A 50 15.93 -15.26 18.66
N ASP A 51 15.32 -15.08 19.82
CA ASP A 51 15.61 -15.89 21.01
C ASP A 51 15.21 -17.36 20.80
N HIS A 52 14.10 -17.63 20.11
CA HIS A 52 13.69 -18.98 19.72
C HIS A 52 14.70 -19.65 18.78
N SER A 53 15.14 -18.96 17.72
CA SER A 53 16.20 -19.47 16.83
C SER A 53 17.47 -19.79 17.61
N ARG A 54 17.89 -18.90 18.52
CA ARG A 54 19.09 -19.11 19.35
C ARG A 54 18.98 -20.35 20.24
N VAL A 55 17.80 -20.61 20.82
CA VAL A 55 17.55 -21.83 21.62
C VAL A 55 17.69 -23.06 20.73
N ARG A 56 17.09 -23.04 19.54
CA ARG A 56 17.16 -24.17 18.61
C ARG A 56 18.59 -24.43 18.13
N ASP A 57 19.31 -23.38 17.75
CA ASP A 57 20.69 -23.47 17.26
C ASP A 57 21.62 -23.96 18.37
N ALA A 58 21.55 -23.37 19.57
CA ALA A 58 22.37 -23.79 20.71
C ALA A 58 22.00 -25.20 21.22
N GLY A 59 20.71 -25.56 21.17
CA GLY A 59 20.23 -26.91 21.48
C GLY A 59 20.79 -27.94 20.50
N PHE A 60 20.71 -27.66 19.19
CA PHE A 60 21.24 -28.52 18.14
C PHE A 60 22.76 -28.68 18.22
N GLU A 61 23.51 -27.58 18.38
CA GLU A 61 24.97 -27.62 18.53
C GLU A 61 25.38 -28.49 19.74
N TYR A 62 24.74 -28.28 20.90
CA TYR A 62 25.07 -29.03 22.10
C TYR A 62 24.67 -30.52 21.99
N ALA A 63 23.48 -30.82 21.46
CA ALA A 63 23.04 -32.19 21.24
C ALA A 63 23.96 -32.93 20.26
N THR A 64 24.42 -32.25 19.20
CA THR A 64 25.37 -32.82 18.24
C THR A 64 26.70 -33.15 18.90
N ALA A 65 27.27 -32.21 19.67
CA ALA A 65 28.52 -32.44 20.38
C ALA A 65 28.42 -33.61 21.38
N LEU A 66 27.28 -33.76 22.08
CA LEU A 66 27.03 -34.89 22.99
C LEU A 66 26.97 -36.24 22.25
N ARG A 67 26.45 -36.28 21.03
CA ARG A 67 26.37 -37.51 20.22
C ARG A 67 27.73 -38.00 19.73
N GLU A 68 28.69 -37.08 19.58
CA GLU A 68 30.06 -37.38 19.14
C GLU A 68 30.96 -37.91 20.27
N VAL A 69 30.52 -37.86 21.52
CA VAL A 69 31.24 -38.44 22.67
C VAL A 69 31.05 -39.96 22.66
N ASP A 70 32.13 -40.70 22.87
CA ASP A 70 32.12 -42.17 22.92
C ASP A 70 31.70 -42.70 24.32
N ASP A 71 30.53 -42.24 24.78
CA ASP A 71 29.90 -42.65 26.04
C ASP A 71 28.38 -42.67 25.86
N ASP A 72 27.76 -43.83 26.00
CA ASP A 72 26.33 -44.01 25.76
C ASP A 72 25.43 -43.29 26.77
N GLU A 73 25.88 -43.08 28.02
CA GLU A 73 25.16 -42.25 29.00
C GLU A 73 25.24 -40.77 28.63
N VAL A 74 26.35 -40.31 28.04
CA VAL A 74 26.47 -38.95 27.51
C VAL A 74 25.59 -38.77 26.26
N LYS A 75 25.53 -39.76 25.36
CA LYS A 75 24.66 -39.73 24.19
C LYS A 75 23.18 -39.64 24.56
N LYS A 76 22.72 -40.35 25.60
CA LYS A 76 21.35 -40.21 26.14
C LYS A 76 21.02 -38.79 26.59
N LYS A 77 22.02 -37.99 27.02
CA LYS A 77 21.79 -36.57 27.35
C LYS A 77 21.39 -35.76 26.12
N ALA A 78 21.80 -36.16 24.91
CA ALA A 78 21.40 -35.49 23.67
C ALA A 78 19.89 -35.61 23.44
N GLU A 79 19.29 -36.77 23.69
CA GLU A 79 17.83 -36.98 23.56
C GLU A 79 17.05 -36.08 24.51
N ASN A 80 17.55 -35.88 25.75
CA ASN A 80 16.97 -34.93 26.70
C ASN A 80 17.12 -33.47 26.22
N VAL A 81 18.24 -33.12 25.57
CA VAL A 81 18.43 -31.80 24.96
C VAL A 81 17.41 -31.57 23.84
N ASP A 82 17.22 -32.56 22.97
CA ASP A 82 16.23 -32.51 21.90
C ASP A 82 14.81 -32.35 22.46
N GLY A 83 14.43 -33.16 23.45
CA GLY A 83 13.13 -33.08 24.10
C GLY A 83 12.84 -31.70 24.69
N LYS A 84 13.79 -31.12 25.41
CA LYS A 84 13.66 -29.75 25.95
C LYS A 84 13.65 -28.66 24.86
N THR A 85 14.30 -28.91 23.72
CA THR A 85 14.24 -27.98 22.59
C THR A 85 12.86 -28.03 21.95
N ALA A 86 12.28 -29.23 21.79
CA ALA A 86 10.90 -29.40 21.35
C ALA A 86 9.89 -28.75 22.31
N GLU A 87 10.08 -28.86 23.63
CA GLU A 87 9.26 -28.12 24.62
C GLU A 87 9.30 -26.59 24.38
N CYS A 88 10.46 -26.05 23.98
CA CYS A 88 10.58 -24.64 23.62
C CYS A 88 9.84 -24.31 22.31
N ASP A 89 9.83 -25.23 21.34
CA ASP A 89 9.04 -25.08 20.11
C ASP A 89 7.53 -25.02 20.41
N PHE A 90 7.01 -25.94 21.25
CA PHE A 90 5.62 -25.89 21.68
C PHE A 90 5.29 -24.57 22.40
N LYS A 91 6.18 -24.08 23.25
CA LYS A 91 5.98 -22.81 23.96
C LYS A 91 6.05 -21.60 23.02
N PHE A 92 6.88 -21.67 21.99
CA PHE A 92 6.96 -20.67 20.95
C PHE A 92 5.63 -20.59 20.19
N ASP A 93 5.09 -21.73 19.75
CA ASP A 93 3.82 -21.79 19.03
C ASP A 93 2.66 -21.24 19.87
N GLU A 94 2.57 -21.61 21.15
CA GLU A 94 1.54 -21.08 22.06
C GLU A 94 1.64 -19.56 22.19
N THR A 95 2.85 -19.04 22.40
CA THR A 95 3.10 -17.61 22.56
C THR A 95 2.87 -16.85 21.25
N GLU A 96 3.24 -17.45 20.11
CA GLU A 96 2.97 -16.93 18.77
C GLU A 96 1.47 -16.76 18.56
N GLN A 97 0.65 -17.78 18.85
CA GLN A 97 -0.79 -17.67 18.69
C GLN A 97 -1.38 -16.50 19.49
N ILE A 98 -0.95 -16.33 20.75
CA ILE A 98 -1.40 -15.20 21.60
C ILE A 98 -1.03 -13.86 20.95
N ILE A 99 0.20 -13.73 20.45
CA ILE A 99 0.70 -12.50 19.83
C ILE A 99 -0.03 -12.21 18.53
N LEU A 100 -0.19 -13.20 17.64
CA LEU A 100 -0.88 -13.03 16.36
C LEU A 100 -2.36 -12.64 16.57
N ILE A 101 -3.05 -13.26 17.54
CA ILE A 101 -4.43 -12.88 17.90
C ILE A 101 -4.48 -11.42 18.36
N ASN A 102 -3.54 -10.97 19.19
CA ASN A 102 -3.48 -9.58 19.64
C ASN A 102 -3.19 -8.61 18.49
N PHE A 103 -2.33 -8.96 17.53
CA PHE A 103 -2.10 -8.15 16.35
C PHE A 103 -3.37 -8.01 15.52
N TRP A 104 -4.11 -9.10 15.34
CA TRP A 104 -5.39 -9.09 14.64
C TRP A 104 -6.40 -8.18 15.35
N THR A 105 -6.80 -8.52 16.58
CA THR A 105 -7.95 -7.87 17.24
C THR A 105 -7.70 -6.41 17.60
N ARG A 106 -6.44 -5.98 17.74
CA ARG A 106 -6.12 -4.62 18.21
C ARG A 106 -5.69 -3.67 17.11
N PHE A 107 -5.10 -4.17 16.03
CA PHE A 107 -4.46 -3.32 15.03
C PHE A 107 -4.94 -3.65 13.61
N ALA A 108 -4.91 -4.92 13.22
CA ALA A 108 -5.14 -5.30 11.82
C ALA A 108 -6.62 -5.45 11.44
N GLU A 109 -7.48 -5.87 12.36
CA GLU A 109 -8.87 -6.24 12.06
C GLU A 109 -9.66 -5.07 11.46
N ALA A 110 -9.59 -3.89 12.08
CA ALA A 110 -10.29 -2.71 11.60
C ALA A 110 -9.80 -2.30 10.19
N GLU A 111 -8.48 -2.24 10.00
CA GLU A 111 -7.89 -1.85 8.72
C GLU A 111 -8.24 -2.84 7.60
N ILE A 112 -8.07 -4.14 7.84
CA ILE A 112 -8.38 -5.19 6.87
C ILE A 112 -9.87 -5.21 6.56
N THR A 113 -10.74 -4.99 7.55
CA THR A 113 -12.19 -4.91 7.34
C THR A 113 -12.54 -3.72 6.45
N THR A 114 -12.01 -2.52 6.74
CA THR A 114 -12.22 -1.34 5.90
C THR A 114 -11.74 -1.55 4.46
N LEU A 115 -10.54 -2.09 4.26
CA LEU A 115 -10.03 -2.39 2.92
C LEU A 115 -10.90 -3.41 2.18
N THR A 116 -11.44 -4.40 2.89
CA THR A 116 -12.35 -5.40 2.33
C THR A 116 -13.67 -4.75 1.90
N GLU A 117 -14.24 -3.89 2.74
CA GLU A 117 -15.49 -3.17 2.48
C GLU A 117 -15.35 -2.17 1.34
N GLU A 118 -14.24 -1.42 1.26
CA GLU A 118 -13.95 -0.47 0.19
C GLU A 118 -13.79 -1.19 -1.16
N ALA A 119 -13.01 -2.28 -1.20
CA ALA A 119 -12.84 -3.07 -2.41
C ALA A 119 -14.14 -3.80 -2.83
N GLY A 120 -14.92 -4.28 -1.87
CA GLY A 120 -16.24 -4.87 -2.09
C GLY A 120 -17.23 -3.86 -2.66
N SER A 121 -17.32 -2.68 -2.04
CA SER A 121 -18.20 -1.59 -2.48
C SER A 121 -17.82 -1.08 -3.88
N ALA A 122 -16.52 -0.97 -4.18
CA ALA A 122 -16.07 -0.61 -5.52
C ALA A 122 -16.47 -1.65 -6.56
N MET A 123 -16.47 -2.95 -6.21
CA MET A 123 -16.93 -4.02 -7.08
C MET A 123 -18.45 -3.95 -7.29
N ASP A 124 -19.21 -3.79 -6.22
CA ASP A 124 -20.67 -3.75 -6.29
C ASP A 124 -21.13 -2.50 -7.07
N GLN A 125 -20.44 -1.37 -6.92
CA GLN A 125 -20.66 -0.19 -7.75
C GLN A 125 -20.35 -0.47 -9.22
N ALA A 126 -19.24 -1.16 -9.52
CA ALA A 126 -18.90 -1.52 -10.89
C ALA A 126 -19.97 -2.44 -11.51
N GLU A 127 -20.46 -3.44 -10.78
CA GLU A 127 -21.48 -4.38 -11.27
C GLU A 127 -22.87 -3.75 -11.41
N ALA A 128 -23.26 -2.84 -10.50
CA ALA A 128 -24.55 -2.17 -10.53
C ALA A 128 -24.66 -1.05 -11.57
N THR A 129 -23.53 -0.60 -12.11
CA THR A 129 -23.52 0.50 -13.05
C THR A 129 -24.02 0.06 -14.43
N ASP A 130 -24.97 0.80 -14.99
CA ASP A 130 -25.40 0.57 -16.38
C ASP A 130 -24.42 1.24 -17.36
N HIS A 131 -23.56 0.42 -17.95
CA HIS A 131 -22.53 0.83 -18.89
C HIS A 131 -23.10 1.28 -20.25
N HIS A 132 -24.40 1.10 -20.52
CA HIS A 132 -25.00 1.42 -21.82
C HIS A 132 -25.13 2.92 -22.07
N HIS A 133 -25.21 3.72 -21.01
CA HIS A 133 -25.39 5.16 -21.05
C HIS A 133 -24.14 5.96 -20.65
N MET A 134 -23.03 5.26 -20.39
CA MET A 134 -21.79 5.88 -19.96
C MET A 134 -20.82 6.12 -21.11
N THR A 135 -20.02 7.17 -20.96
CA THR A 135 -18.85 7.37 -21.79
C THR A 135 -17.76 6.36 -21.40
N ARG A 136 -16.94 5.98 -22.38
CA ARG A 136 -15.75 5.13 -22.16
C ARG A 136 -14.87 5.62 -20.99
N ARG A 137 -14.75 6.95 -20.83
CA ARG A 137 -13.94 7.56 -19.77
C ARG A 137 -14.53 7.32 -18.37
N GLU A 138 -15.85 7.27 -18.24
CA GLU A 138 -16.51 6.97 -16.97
C GLU A 138 -16.40 5.48 -16.63
N CYS A 139 -16.53 4.58 -17.60
CA CYS A 139 -16.25 3.16 -17.40
C CYS A 139 -14.78 2.93 -16.98
N GLU A 140 -13.83 3.56 -17.68
CA GLU A 140 -12.40 3.50 -17.32
C GLU A 140 -12.12 4.04 -15.91
N LEU A 141 -12.88 5.04 -15.44
CA LEU A 141 -12.73 5.57 -14.08
C LEU A 141 -13.21 4.57 -13.04
N ILE A 142 -14.35 3.90 -13.27
CA ILE A 142 -14.87 2.85 -12.40
C ILE A 142 -13.89 1.68 -12.30
N HIS A 143 -13.37 1.21 -13.44
CA HIS A 143 -12.38 0.14 -13.46
C HIS A 143 -11.09 0.52 -12.73
N ARG A 144 -10.57 1.74 -12.93
CA ARG A 144 -9.39 2.22 -12.19
C ARG A 144 -9.65 2.34 -10.69
N ASN A 145 -10.84 2.78 -10.30
CA ASN A 145 -11.23 2.86 -8.90
C ASN A 145 -11.20 1.46 -8.26
N LEU A 146 -11.84 0.49 -8.92
CA LEU A 146 -11.83 -0.90 -8.49
C LEU A 146 -10.41 -1.49 -8.42
N GLU A 147 -9.59 -1.27 -9.44
CA GLU A 147 -8.19 -1.70 -9.45
C GLU A 147 -7.39 -1.13 -8.28
N ARG A 148 -7.59 0.17 -7.99
CA ARG A 148 -6.95 0.84 -6.87
C ARG A 148 -7.36 0.21 -5.54
N GLU A 149 -8.65 -0.03 -5.31
CA GLU A 149 -9.09 -0.60 -4.02
C GLU A 149 -8.68 -2.06 -3.84
N VAL A 150 -8.72 -2.88 -4.90
CA VAL A 150 -8.16 -4.24 -4.85
C VAL A 150 -6.66 -4.19 -4.54
N TYR A 151 -5.91 -3.27 -5.15
CA TYR A 151 -4.49 -3.09 -4.87
C TYR A 151 -4.22 -2.62 -3.43
N ASN A 152 -5.01 -1.67 -2.92
CA ASN A 152 -4.92 -1.19 -1.54
C ASN A 152 -5.15 -2.34 -0.56
N PHE A 153 -6.14 -3.18 -0.81
CA PHE A 153 -6.42 -4.37 0.01
C PHE A 153 -5.26 -5.37 -0.03
N GLU A 154 -4.68 -5.64 -1.20
CA GLU A 154 -3.50 -6.50 -1.33
C GLU A 154 -2.30 -5.96 -0.54
N ARG A 155 -2.03 -4.66 -0.66
CA ARG A 155 -0.92 -4.01 0.05
C ARG A 155 -1.11 -4.06 1.56
N GLY A 156 -2.31 -3.71 2.06
CA GLY A 156 -2.61 -3.80 3.49
C GLY A 156 -2.47 -5.22 4.01
N LEU A 157 -2.94 -6.22 3.25
CA LEU A 157 -2.74 -7.62 3.64
C LEU A 157 -1.26 -8.03 3.64
N ASP A 158 -0.45 -7.53 2.70
CA ASP A 158 0.98 -7.80 2.68
C ASP A 158 1.73 -7.24 3.90
N GLU A 159 1.26 -6.14 4.48
CA GLU A 159 1.80 -5.56 5.71
C GLU A 159 1.47 -6.40 6.95
N TRP A 160 0.33 -7.09 6.93
CA TRP A 160 -0.21 -7.81 8.09
C TRP A 160 -0.09 -9.34 8.02
N LYS A 161 0.11 -9.95 6.84
CA LYS A 161 0.01 -11.40 6.61
C LYS A 161 0.89 -12.28 7.52
N ASP A 162 2.04 -11.77 7.95
CA ASP A 162 3.00 -12.47 8.81
C ASP A 162 2.84 -12.12 10.30
N LEU A 163 1.85 -11.28 10.62
CA LEU A 163 1.56 -10.75 11.96
C LEU A 163 0.16 -11.08 12.44
N ILE A 164 -0.70 -11.65 11.60
CA ILE A 164 -2.05 -12.08 11.96
C ILE A 164 -2.17 -13.61 11.93
N PRO A 165 -3.22 -14.20 12.53
CA PRO A 165 -3.44 -15.64 12.48
C PRO A 165 -3.54 -16.13 11.03
N ARG A 166 -2.95 -17.29 10.74
CA ARG A 166 -2.91 -17.86 9.39
C ARG A 166 -4.30 -17.99 8.76
N SER A 167 -5.30 -18.37 9.56
CA SER A 167 -6.69 -18.47 9.12
C SER A 167 -7.25 -17.15 8.59
N LYS A 168 -6.90 -16.03 9.23
CA LYS A 168 -7.31 -14.68 8.80
C LYS A 168 -6.58 -14.24 7.55
N ALA A 169 -5.26 -14.48 7.48
CA ALA A 169 -4.51 -14.21 6.26
C ALA A 169 -5.04 -14.99 5.04
N THR A 170 -5.43 -16.27 5.23
CA THR A 170 -6.03 -17.08 4.15
C THR A 170 -7.43 -16.59 3.78
N GLU A 171 -8.26 -16.22 4.76
CA GLU A 171 -9.60 -15.67 4.53
C GLU A 171 -9.54 -14.40 3.67
N SER A 172 -8.66 -13.45 4.02
CA SER A 172 -8.47 -12.21 3.25
C SER A 172 -7.88 -12.48 1.86
N LYS A 173 -6.94 -13.42 1.72
CA LYS A 173 -6.42 -13.84 0.40
C LYS A 173 -7.51 -14.40 -0.50
N ASP A 174 -8.41 -15.21 0.07
CA ASP A 174 -9.54 -15.77 -0.67
C ASP A 174 -10.54 -14.71 -1.08
N GLN A 175 -10.78 -13.69 -0.25
CA GLN A 175 -11.61 -12.53 -0.61
C GLN A 175 -10.99 -11.74 -1.77
N ILE A 176 -9.70 -11.43 -1.73
CA ILE A 176 -8.98 -10.78 -2.85
C ILE A 176 -9.09 -11.62 -4.12
N ARG A 177 -8.90 -12.94 -4.03
CA ARG A 177 -9.03 -13.85 -5.18
C ARG A 177 -10.44 -13.83 -5.76
N LYS A 178 -11.48 -13.81 -4.92
CA LYS A 178 -12.88 -13.70 -5.36
C LYS A 178 -13.14 -12.37 -6.07
N LEU A 179 -12.64 -11.26 -5.53
CA LEU A 179 -12.75 -9.94 -6.16
C LEU A 179 -12.05 -9.92 -7.54
N LYS A 180 -10.82 -10.40 -7.63
CA LYS A 180 -10.10 -10.50 -8.91
C LYS A 180 -10.84 -11.35 -9.94
N LYS A 181 -11.47 -12.44 -9.51
CA LYS A 181 -12.27 -13.30 -10.38
C LYS A 181 -13.53 -12.59 -10.88
N ARG A 182 -14.30 -11.94 -9.98
CA ARG A 182 -15.50 -11.16 -10.34
C ARG A 182 -15.18 -10.11 -11.40
N ARG A 183 -14.10 -9.35 -11.20
CA ARG A 183 -13.59 -8.37 -12.18
C ARG A 183 -13.26 -8.99 -13.54
N GLY A 184 -12.58 -10.13 -13.55
CA GLY A 184 -12.23 -10.82 -14.80
C GLY A 184 -13.47 -11.16 -15.62
N SER A 185 -14.51 -11.68 -14.97
CA SER A 185 -15.79 -11.98 -15.62
C SER A 185 -16.50 -10.73 -16.15
N GLN A 186 -16.46 -9.61 -15.42
CA GLN A 186 -17.01 -8.34 -15.89
C GLN A 186 -16.29 -7.81 -17.15
N SER A 187 -14.95 -7.90 -17.18
CA SER A 187 -14.17 -7.50 -18.36
C SER A 187 -14.49 -8.36 -19.59
N ASP A 188 -14.69 -9.67 -19.42
CA ASP A 188 -15.05 -10.58 -20.51
C ASP A 188 -16.44 -10.26 -21.08
N ASP A 189 -17.38 -9.85 -20.22
CA ASP A 189 -18.75 -9.51 -20.64
C ASP A 189 -18.83 -8.11 -21.27
N GLU A 190 -18.01 -7.16 -20.82
CA GLU A 190 -17.84 -5.85 -21.48
C GLU A 190 -17.14 -5.97 -22.85
N GLU A 191 -16.13 -6.84 -23.00
CA GLU A 191 -15.49 -7.08 -24.30
C GLU A 191 -16.47 -7.72 -25.30
N LYS A 192 -17.30 -8.67 -24.83
CA LYS A 192 -18.38 -9.25 -25.64
C LYS A 192 -19.42 -8.20 -26.02
N LEU A 193 -19.82 -7.32 -25.12
CA LEU A 193 -20.81 -6.26 -25.38
C LEU A 193 -20.26 -5.20 -26.35
N GLY A 194 -18.96 -4.86 -26.25
CA GLY A 194 -18.26 -3.99 -27.19
C GLY A 194 -18.16 -4.55 -28.61
N ARG A 195 -18.13 -5.87 -28.78
CA ARG A 195 -18.21 -6.52 -30.11
C ARG A 195 -19.62 -6.53 -30.71
N VAL A 196 -20.67 -6.38 -29.90
CA VAL A 196 -22.08 -6.43 -30.36
C VAL A 196 -22.63 -5.07 -30.82
N LYS A 197 -21.92 -3.95 -30.56
CA LYS A 197 -22.33 -2.59 -30.98
C LYS A 197 -21.61 -2.03 -32.22
N ILE A 198 -21.23 -2.90 -33.16
CA ILE A 198 -20.89 -2.48 -34.54
C ILE A 198 -21.89 -3.16 -35.49
N VAL A 199 -23.17 -2.84 -35.34
CA VAL A 199 -24.11 -2.95 -36.44
C VAL A 199 -24.30 -1.55 -36.96
N GLU A 200 -23.70 -1.32 -38.12
CA GLU A 200 -23.82 -0.14 -38.96
C GLU A 200 -25.29 0.32 -39.01
N GLN A 201 -25.56 1.52 -38.50
CA GLN A 201 -26.67 2.31 -39.03
C GLN A 201 -26.07 3.23 -40.09
N GLU A 202 -26.18 2.78 -41.33
CA GLU A 202 -26.05 3.62 -42.50
C GLU A 202 -27.25 4.58 -42.63
N GLU A 203 -26.94 5.76 -43.16
CA GLU A 203 -27.78 6.78 -43.84
C GLU A 203 -28.21 8.05 -43.08
N PRO A 204 -28.39 9.22 -43.75
CA PRO A 204 -27.97 9.62 -45.11
C PRO A 204 -27.12 10.92 -45.16
N VAL A 205 -26.50 11.11 -46.32
CA VAL A 205 -25.71 12.28 -46.73
C VAL A 205 -26.61 13.52 -46.87
N GLY A 206 -26.31 14.61 -46.14
CA GLY A 206 -26.78 15.94 -46.51
C GLY A 206 -26.87 16.98 -45.39
N ALA A 207 -26.26 18.15 -45.66
CA ALA A 207 -26.41 19.46 -45.01
C ALA A 207 -25.55 19.76 -43.76
N TYR A 208 -24.49 20.50 -44.05
CA TYR A 208 -23.57 21.24 -43.20
C TYR A 208 -24.26 21.99 -42.04
N ASN A 209 -23.83 21.71 -40.81
CA ASN A 209 -23.82 22.69 -39.72
C ASN A 209 -22.74 22.29 -38.71
N TYR A 210 -21.72 23.15 -38.58
CA TYR A 210 -20.70 23.10 -37.55
C TYR A 210 -21.37 23.07 -36.16
N ARG A 211 -21.13 22.01 -35.38
CA ARG A 211 -21.22 22.04 -33.92
C ARG A 211 -19.97 21.42 -33.30
N PRO A 212 -19.43 22.04 -32.24
CA PRO A 212 -18.07 21.81 -31.78
C PRO A 212 -17.92 20.43 -31.15
N GLN A 213 -16.92 19.69 -31.62
CA GLN A 213 -16.38 18.52 -30.92
C GLN A 213 -15.75 19.00 -29.60
N ILE A 214 -16.44 18.80 -28.48
CA ILE A 214 -15.81 18.92 -27.16
C ILE A 214 -15.00 17.64 -26.96
N SER A 215 -13.74 17.69 -27.36
CA SER A 215 -12.75 16.70 -26.95
C SER A 215 -12.44 16.94 -25.47
N LEU A 216 -12.90 16.05 -24.59
CA LEU A 216 -12.47 16.01 -23.20
C LEU A 216 -11.04 15.45 -23.11
N GLU A 217 -10.07 16.18 -23.66
CA GLU A 217 -8.68 16.03 -23.26
C GLU A 217 -8.60 16.19 -21.73
N ARG A 218 -7.69 15.44 -21.10
CA ARG A 218 -7.46 15.49 -19.65
C ARG A 218 -7.48 16.94 -19.21
N ALA A 219 -8.32 17.31 -18.24
CA ALA A 219 -8.41 18.66 -17.69
C ALA A 219 -7.11 18.99 -16.94
N ARG A 220 -6.03 19.15 -17.70
CA ARG A 220 -4.82 19.84 -17.30
C ARG A 220 -5.14 21.31 -17.40
N LEU A 221 -4.64 22.08 -16.45
CA LEU A 221 -4.68 23.52 -16.56
C LEU A 221 -4.00 23.92 -17.87
N PRO A 222 -4.60 24.82 -18.66
CA PRO A 222 -4.10 25.18 -19.98
C PRO A 222 -2.69 25.74 -19.85
N MET A 223 -1.78 25.39 -20.76
CA MET A 223 -0.39 25.87 -20.68
C MET A 223 -0.26 27.27 -21.31
N PHE A 224 0.34 28.21 -20.58
CA PHE A 224 0.67 29.53 -21.11
C PHE A 224 2.08 29.58 -21.68
N ALA A 225 2.16 29.77 -22.99
CA ALA A 225 3.42 29.89 -23.72
C ALA A 225 3.99 31.31 -23.79
N GLY A 226 3.37 32.30 -23.13
CA GLY A 226 3.85 33.70 -23.15
C GLY A 226 3.31 34.57 -24.29
N ASN A 227 2.18 34.20 -24.90
CA ASN A 227 1.54 35.02 -25.94
C ASN A 227 0.65 36.12 -25.32
N MET A 228 1.00 37.39 -25.52
CA MET A 228 0.21 38.54 -25.05
C MET A 228 -1.25 38.50 -25.51
N ARG A 229 -1.52 38.10 -26.76
CA ARG A 229 -2.88 38.09 -27.33
C ARG A 229 -3.81 37.09 -26.65
N ASP A 230 -3.24 36.04 -26.08
CA ASP A 230 -3.98 34.94 -25.47
C ASP A 230 -3.98 35.03 -23.94
N TYR A 231 -3.27 36.00 -23.35
CA TYR A 231 -3.04 36.07 -21.92
C TYR A 231 -4.33 36.11 -21.09
N TYR A 232 -5.27 37.00 -21.41
CA TYR A 232 -6.54 37.07 -20.68
C TYR A 232 -7.48 35.89 -20.96
N ARG A 233 -7.43 35.32 -22.19
CA ARG A 233 -8.19 34.11 -22.53
C ARG A 233 -7.70 32.93 -21.70
N TRP A 234 -6.38 32.74 -21.66
CA TRP A 234 -5.73 31.72 -20.84
C TRP A 234 -6.02 31.95 -19.35
N LYS A 235 -5.87 33.17 -18.85
CA LYS A 235 -6.10 33.50 -17.43
C LYS A 235 -7.53 33.15 -16.99
N ALA A 236 -8.53 33.50 -17.80
CA ALA A 236 -9.94 33.20 -17.52
C ALA A 236 -10.20 31.68 -17.49
N GLU A 237 -9.75 30.96 -18.53
CA GLU A 237 -9.90 29.50 -18.63
C GLU A 237 -9.16 28.78 -17.49
N TRP A 238 -7.98 29.27 -17.13
CA TRP A 238 -7.22 28.78 -15.99
C TRP A 238 -7.94 29.00 -14.67
N GLU A 239 -8.53 30.18 -14.44
CA GLU A 239 -9.28 30.50 -13.21
C GLU A 239 -10.57 29.67 -13.08
N ASP A 240 -11.25 29.37 -14.19
CA ASP A 240 -12.41 28.46 -14.24
C ASP A 240 -12.00 27.04 -13.83
N LEU A 241 -10.94 26.50 -14.44
CA LEU A 241 -10.45 25.16 -14.14
C LEU A 241 -9.80 25.05 -12.76
N GLN A 242 -9.17 26.12 -12.28
CA GLN A 242 -8.58 26.19 -10.95
C GLN A 242 -9.64 26.12 -9.85
N ARG A 243 -10.84 26.69 -10.07
CA ARG A 243 -11.97 26.55 -9.13
C ARG A 243 -12.44 25.11 -9.00
N LEU A 244 -12.38 24.35 -10.09
CA LEU A 244 -12.70 22.92 -10.10
C LEU A 244 -11.58 22.07 -9.48
N GLY A 245 -10.31 22.45 -9.73
CA GLY A 245 -9.13 21.72 -9.24
C GLY A 245 -8.68 22.07 -7.81
N ASN A 246 -9.21 23.13 -7.20
CA ASN A 246 -8.91 23.54 -5.83
C ASN A 246 -10.20 24.06 -5.15
N PRO A 247 -11.16 23.17 -4.85
CA PRO A 247 -12.48 23.56 -4.31
C PRO A 247 -12.39 24.22 -2.93
N HIS A 248 -11.31 23.96 -2.18
CA HIS A 248 -11.06 24.55 -0.85
C HIS A 248 -10.28 25.86 -0.89
N GLY A 249 -9.87 26.35 -2.08
CA GLY A 249 -9.22 27.65 -2.23
C GLY A 249 -7.83 27.76 -1.56
N LEU A 250 -7.12 26.64 -1.38
CA LEU A 250 -5.81 26.63 -0.72
C LEU A 250 -4.74 27.37 -1.56
N GLU A 251 -4.13 28.42 -1.00
CA GLU A 251 -3.20 29.32 -1.73
C GLU A 251 -1.90 28.62 -2.20
N ASN A 252 -1.39 27.66 -1.43
CA ASN A 252 -0.23 26.85 -1.82
C ASN A 252 -0.53 25.95 -3.04
N VAL A 253 -1.72 25.34 -3.07
CA VAL A 253 -2.19 24.54 -4.21
C VAL A 253 -2.40 25.43 -5.44
N ARG A 254 -3.00 26.61 -5.26
CA ARG A 254 -3.19 27.62 -6.31
C ARG A 254 -1.88 28.06 -6.95
N LYS A 255 -0.85 28.33 -6.14
CA LYS A 255 0.49 28.69 -6.63
C LYS A 255 1.16 27.53 -7.36
N PHE A 256 1.08 26.31 -6.82
CA PHE A 256 1.65 25.12 -7.44
C PHE A 256 1.03 24.84 -8.82
N HIS A 257 -0.29 24.92 -8.91
CA HIS A 257 -1.06 24.80 -10.16
C HIS A 257 -0.71 25.91 -11.16
N LEU A 258 -0.57 27.15 -10.69
CA LEU A 258 -0.22 28.29 -11.54
C LEU A 258 1.17 28.09 -12.15
N LEU A 259 2.16 27.74 -11.33
CA LEU A 259 3.50 27.43 -11.84
C LEU A 259 3.48 26.20 -12.75
N GLY A 260 2.66 25.19 -12.48
CA GLY A 260 2.49 24.01 -13.35
C GLY A 260 1.87 24.31 -14.72
N SER A 261 1.24 25.47 -14.87
CA SER A 261 0.50 25.91 -16.07
C SER A 261 1.26 26.94 -16.91
N LEU A 262 2.50 27.27 -16.55
CA LEU A 262 3.36 28.20 -17.29
C LEU A 262 4.46 27.43 -18.03
N ASP A 263 4.81 27.87 -19.23
CA ASP A 263 6.00 27.37 -19.94
C ASP A 263 7.28 27.74 -19.17
N GLU A 264 8.28 26.86 -19.17
CA GLU A 264 9.57 27.08 -18.51
C GLU A 264 10.30 28.34 -18.99
N LYS A 265 10.09 28.75 -20.25
CA LYS A 265 10.60 30.03 -20.76
C LYS A 265 9.98 31.20 -20.00
N VAL A 266 8.66 31.20 -19.78
CA VAL A 266 7.95 32.25 -19.06
C VAL A 266 8.40 32.31 -17.60
N LYS A 267 8.56 31.15 -16.96
CA LYS A 267 9.05 31.06 -15.57
C LYS A 267 10.43 31.64 -15.39
N ARG A 268 11.37 31.31 -16.29
CA ARG A 268 12.75 31.81 -16.23
C ARG A 268 12.82 33.30 -16.54
N ASP A 269 12.14 33.76 -17.59
CA ASP A 269 12.17 35.17 -18.00
C ASP A 269 11.63 36.13 -16.93
N LEU A 270 10.72 35.67 -16.09
CA LEU A 270 10.09 36.46 -15.03
C LEU A 270 10.55 36.08 -13.62
N VAL A 271 11.48 35.11 -13.50
CA VAL A 271 12.00 34.60 -12.22
C VAL A 271 10.86 34.20 -11.26
N LEU A 272 9.84 33.50 -11.78
CA LEU A 272 8.59 33.26 -11.04
C LEU A 272 8.76 32.30 -9.85
N SER A 273 9.82 31.50 -9.84
CA SER A 273 10.14 30.58 -8.75
C SER A 273 10.46 31.28 -7.42
N SER A 274 10.85 32.56 -7.45
CA SER A 274 11.12 33.34 -6.23
C SER A 274 9.90 34.10 -5.68
N CYS A 275 8.75 34.04 -6.35
CA CYS A 275 7.53 34.69 -5.87
C CYS A 275 6.99 34.01 -4.60
N GLY A 276 6.46 34.80 -3.64
CA GLY A 276 5.89 34.29 -2.40
C GLY A 276 4.52 33.64 -2.60
N SER A 277 3.65 34.26 -3.40
CA SER A 277 2.24 33.86 -3.59
C SER A 277 1.83 33.70 -5.06
N ALA A 278 0.65 33.11 -5.30
CA ALA A 278 0.06 33.07 -6.64
C ALA A 278 -0.28 34.48 -7.17
N ASN A 279 -0.69 35.40 -6.27
CA ASN A 279 -0.98 36.79 -6.62
C ASN A 279 0.27 37.54 -7.09
N ASP A 280 1.43 37.28 -6.49
CA ASP A 280 2.71 37.85 -6.93
C ASP A 280 3.06 37.41 -8.36
N VAL A 281 2.82 36.14 -8.67
CA VAL A 281 3.02 35.56 -10.01
C VAL A 281 2.07 36.23 -11.02
N PHE A 282 0.77 36.34 -10.71
CA PHE A 282 -0.18 37.02 -11.58
C PHE A 282 0.16 38.48 -11.80
N ARG A 283 0.62 39.21 -10.78
CA ARG A 283 1.06 40.60 -10.91
C ARG A 283 2.20 40.75 -11.92
N LEU A 284 3.18 39.85 -11.91
CA LEU A 284 4.29 39.88 -12.87
C LEU A 284 3.82 39.52 -14.29
N LEU A 285 2.90 38.55 -14.41
CA LEU A 285 2.30 38.19 -15.68
C LEU A 285 1.43 39.32 -16.26
N ASP A 286 0.61 39.97 -15.44
CA ASP A 286 -0.22 41.12 -15.81
C ASP A 286 0.67 42.30 -16.26
N ASN A 287 1.81 42.53 -15.59
CA ASN A 287 2.75 43.58 -15.95
C ASN A 287 3.47 43.34 -17.30
N LYS A 288 3.77 42.06 -17.63
CA LYS A 288 4.51 41.69 -18.85
C LYS A 288 3.60 41.39 -20.04
N TYR A 289 2.46 40.75 -19.80
CA TYR A 289 1.57 40.23 -20.84
C TYR A 289 0.16 40.83 -20.81
N GLY A 290 -0.21 41.52 -19.73
CA GLY A 290 -1.47 42.25 -19.65
C GLY A 290 -1.48 43.47 -20.55
N ASN A 291 -2.69 43.91 -20.90
CA ASN A 291 -2.87 45.11 -21.71
C ASN A 291 -2.58 46.32 -20.82
N LYS A 292 -1.44 46.98 -21.03
CA LYS A 292 -1.23 48.32 -20.48
C LYS A 292 -2.14 49.28 -21.26
N PRO A 293 -2.97 50.11 -20.61
CA PRO A 293 -3.51 51.27 -21.30
C PRO A 293 -2.32 52.07 -21.83
N LYS A 294 -2.34 52.39 -23.13
CA LYS A 294 -1.48 53.45 -23.66
C LYS A 294 -1.87 54.72 -22.91
N ILE A 295 -0.99 55.20 -22.03
CA ILE A 295 -0.98 56.61 -21.65
C ILE A 295 -0.47 57.37 -22.88
#